data_AF-A0A9Q4XVD5-F1
#
_entry.id   AF-A0A9Q4XVD5-F1
#
_cell.length_a   1.000
_cell.length_b   1.000
_cell.length_c   1.000
_cell.angle_alpha   90.00
_cell.angle_beta   90.00
_cell.angle_gamma   90.00
#
_symmetry.space_group_name_H-M   'P 1'
#
loop_
_entity.id
_entity.type
_entity.pdbx_description
1 polymer ?
#
loop_
_entity_poly.entity_id
_entity_poly.type
_entity_poly.pdbx_seq_one_letter_code
_entity_poly.pdbx_strand_id
1 'polypeptide(L)'
;MMNLCCKQILCENPCANNSYYCKVINEGALIVSFYVDFNIGVTSHRINSSLIYPNHYAIIKYPIYATNIRIRILNQSVESSPVICIKNTLEALRICILVQGSKYTPLCEQLPLNSIGNIINPCICMNLFTNCK
;
A
#
# COMPACT_ATOMS: atom_id res chain seq x y z
N MET A 1 -2.03 -25.08 -25.66
CA MET A 1 -3.36 -24.79 -25.09
C MET A 1 -3.51 -25.66 -23.85
N MET A 2 -3.34 -25.09 -22.66
CA MET A 2 -3.40 -25.83 -21.40
C MET A 2 -3.92 -24.92 -20.29
N ASN A 3 -5.24 -25.00 -20.09
CA ASN A 3 -6.03 -24.76 -18.89
C ASN A 3 -5.63 -23.58 -17.96
N LEU A 4 -6.08 -22.36 -18.31
CA LEU A 4 -6.00 -21.15 -17.48
C LEU A 4 -7.01 -21.14 -16.29
N CYS A 5 -7.79 -22.21 -16.07
CA CYS A 5 -8.80 -22.29 -15.00
C CYS A 5 -8.33 -22.95 -13.69
N CYS A 6 -7.06 -23.35 -13.53
CA CYS A 6 -6.61 -24.10 -12.35
C CYS A 6 -5.60 -23.35 -11.44
N LYS A 7 -5.87 -22.08 -11.13
CA LYS A 7 -5.30 -21.43 -9.92
C LYS A 7 -6.32 -20.56 -9.15
N GLN A 8 -7.61 -20.81 -9.36
CA GLN A 8 -8.71 -20.08 -8.70
C GLN A 8 -9.22 -20.69 -7.38
N ILE A 9 -8.61 -21.76 -6.85
CA ILE A 9 -9.18 -22.50 -5.69
C ILE A 9 -8.28 -22.53 -4.43
N LEU A 10 -7.19 -21.73 -4.35
CA LEU A 10 -6.26 -21.83 -3.19
C LEU A 10 -5.98 -20.56 -2.38
N CYS A 11 -6.70 -19.44 -2.54
CA CYS A 11 -6.45 -18.26 -1.71
C CYS A 11 -7.72 -17.48 -1.30
N GLU A 12 -8.78 -18.17 -0.89
CA GLU A 12 -9.88 -17.51 -0.15
C GLU A 12 -9.85 -17.95 1.31
N ASN A 13 -8.85 -17.45 2.04
CA ASN A 13 -8.95 -17.40 3.49
C ASN A 13 -9.73 -16.11 3.84
N PRO A 14 -11.00 -16.19 4.28
CA PRO A 14 -11.79 -15.02 4.61
C PRO A 14 -11.13 -14.11 5.66
N CYS A 15 -10.27 -14.66 6.53
CA CYS A 15 -9.47 -13.87 7.47
C CYS A 15 -8.40 -12.99 6.77
N ALA A 16 -7.85 -13.43 5.64
CA ALA A 16 -6.88 -12.65 4.87
C ALA A 16 -7.52 -11.45 4.15
N ASN A 17 -8.81 -11.57 3.79
CA ASN A 17 -9.57 -10.49 3.17
C ASN A 17 -10.14 -9.49 4.19
N ASN A 18 -10.37 -9.88 5.44
CA ASN A 18 -10.88 -8.98 6.50
C ASN A 18 -9.80 -8.17 7.25
N SER A 19 -8.54 -8.32 6.89
CA SER A 19 -7.46 -7.54 7.51
C SER A 19 -7.48 -6.08 7.02
N TYR A 20 -7.31 -5.11 7.91
CA TYR A 20 -6.94 -3.75 7.50
C TYR A 20 -5.44 -3.67 7.21
N TYR A 21 -5.08 -2.89 6.21
CA TYR A 21 -3.71 -2.82 5.73
C TYR A 21 -3.46 -1.52 4.98
N CYS A 22 -2.17 -1.19 4.86
CA CYS A 22 -1.65 -0.24 3.90
C CYS A 22 -0.76 -1.01 2.91
N LYS A 23 -1.09 -0.92 1.61
CA LYS A 23 -0.25 -1.38 0.52
C LYS A 23 0.41 -0.17 -0.14
N VAL A 24 1.72 -0.20 -0.27
CA VAL A 24 2.48 0.79 -1.04
C VAL A 24 3.08 0.11 -2.26
N ILE A 25 2.74 0.62 -3.44
CA ILE A 25 3.26 0.18 -4.74
C ILE A 25 4.28 1.23 -5.19
N ASN A 26 5.47 0.81 -5.59
CA ASN A 26 6.51 1.68 -6.09
C ASN A 26 6.73 1.43 -7.58
N GLU A 27 6.22 2.32 -8.42
CA GLU A 27 6.50 2.39 -9.86
C GLU A 27 7.55 3.46 -10.20
N GLY A 28 8.09 4.15 -9.18
CA GLY A 28 9.10 5.17 -9.35
C GLY A 28 10.52 4.61 -9.50
N ALA A 29 11.43 5.45 -10.01
CA ALA A 29 12.86 5.18 -10.12
C ALA A 29 13.60 5.58 -8.82
N LEU A 30 13.17 5.01 -7.69
CA LEU A 30 13.74 5.21 -6.36
C LEU A 30 13.46 4.00 -5.46
N ILE A 31 14.17 3.92 -4.33
CA ILE A 31 13.91 2.98 -3.26
C ILE A 31 13.10 3.72 -2.20
N VAL A 32 12.00 3.11 -1.75
CA VAL A 32 11.17 3.68 -0.68
C VAL A 32 11.01 2.73 0.48
N SER A 33 10.61 3.26 1.62
CA SER A 33 10.01 2.47 2.70
C SER A 33 8.87 3.26 3.29
N PHE A 34 8.05 2.63 4.13
CA PHE A 34 7.01 3.33 4.85
C PHE A 34 6.83 2.74 6.23
N TYR A 35 6.17 3.50 7.08
CA TYR A 35 5.74 3.00 8.37
C TYR A 35 4.36 3.52 8.72
N VAL A 36 3.68 2.77 9.58
CA VAL A 36 2.34 3.06 10.06
C VAL A 36 2.41 3.24 11.57
N ASP A 37 2.15 4.46 12.03
CA ASP A 37 1.87 4.78 13.42
C ASP A 37 0.36 4.61 13.67
N PHE A 38 -0.04 4.03 14.80
CA PHE A 38 -1.46 3.92 15.19
C PHE A 38 -1.61 3.69 16.69
N ASN A 39 -2.83 3.87 17.20
CA ASN A 39 -3.17 3.61 18.60
C ASN A 39 -4.05 2.38 18.76
N ILE A 40 -3.82 1.65 19.86
CA ILE A 40 -4.73 0.62 20.40
C ILE A 40 -5.08 1.07 21.82
N GLY A 41 -6.32 1.52 22.03
CA GLY A 41 -6.70 2.20 23.27
C GLY A 41 -5.79 3.42 23.51
N VAL A 42 -5.10 3.44 24.65
CA VAL A 42 -4.17 4.53 25.03
C VAL A 42 -2.72 4.28 24.58
N THR A 43 -2.42 3.13 23.98
CA THR A 43 -1.06 2.74 23.59
C THR A 43 -0.78 3.07 22.15
N SER A 44 0.39 3.64 21.86
CA SER A 44 0.85 3.95 20.51
C SER A 44 1.82 2.88 19.98
N HIS A 45 1.66 2.52 18.72
CA HIS A 45 2.39 1.46 18.02
C HIS A 45 2.94 1.98 16.70
N ARG A 46 4.07 1.39 16.25
CA ARG A 46 4.65 1.64 14.93
C ARG A 46 5.02 0.32 14.27
N ILE A 47 4.66 0.16 13.00
CA ILE A 47 5.15 -0.93 12.15
C ILE A 47 5.88 -0.34 10.95
N ASN A 48 7.11 -0.80 10.70
CA ASN A 48 7.92 -0.38 9.55
C ASN A 48 7.86 -1.43 8.44
N SER A 49 7.95 -0.99 7.19
CA SER A 49 8.08 -1.87 6.04
C SER A 49 9.54 -2.23 5.79
N SER A 50 9.76 -3.30 5.02
CA SER A 50 11.02 -3.48 4.31
C SER A 50 11.21 -2.39 3.24
N LEU A 51 12.42 -2.29 2.69
CA LEU A 51 12.68 -1.49 1.50
C LEU A 51 11.85 -2.00 0.32
N ILE A 52 11.34 -1.07 -0.48
CA ILE A 52 10.54 -1.31 -1.67
C ILE A 52 11.33 -0.77 -2.86
N TYR A 53 11.90 -1.67 -3.65
CA TYR A 53 12.63 -1.35 -4.88
C TYR A 53 11.67 -0.91 -6.00
N PRO A 54 12.17 -0.28 -7.07
CA PRO A 54 11.36 0.02 -8.26
C PRO A 54 10.59 -1.20 -8.77
N ASN A 55 9.33 -0.98 -9.19
CA ASN A 55 8.38 -1.99 -9.67
C ASN A 55 8.02 -3.09 -8.65
N HIS A 56 8.17 -2.81 -7.35
CA HIS A 56 7.77 -3.72 -6.28
C HIS A 56 6.72 -3.08 -5.37
N TYR A 57 6.19 -3.85 -4.42
CA TYR A 57 5.24 -3.37 -3.42
C TYR A 57 5.56 -3.95 -2.05
N ALA A 58 5.05 -3.32 -0.99
CA ALA A 58 5.01 -3.91 0.34
C ALA A 58 3.66 -3.63 1.01
N ILE A 59 3.32 -4.49 1.97
CA ILE A 59 2.04 -4.46 2.69
C ILE A 59 2.32 -4.49 4.18
N ILE A 60 1.73 -3.57 4.92
CA ILE A 60 1.67 -3.62 6.38
C ILE A 60 0.22 -3.87 6.77
N LYS A 61 -0.01 -4.92 7.56
CA LYS A 61 -1.30 -5.18 8.21
C LYS A 61 -1.30 -4.56 9.60
N TYR A 62 -2.47 -4.12 10.04
CA TYR A 62 -2.66 -3.60 11.39
C TYR A 62 -4.06 -3.99 11.93
N PRO A 63 -4.25 -3.95 13.26
CA PRO A 63 -5.50 -4.41 13.88
C PRO A 63 -6.73 -3.60 13.47
N ILE A 64 -7.89 -4.25 13.51
CA ILE A 64 -9.17 -3.66 13.10
C ILE A 64 -9.71 -2.57 14.01
N TYR A 65 -9.23 -2.55 15.25
CA TYR A 65 -9.58 -1.56 16.27
C TYR A 65 -8.48 -0.49 16.40
N ALA A 66 -7.52 -0.44 15.46
CA ALA A 66 -6.52 0.61 15.42
C ALA A 66 -7.18 1.98 15.12
N THR A 67 -6.72 3.02 15.80
CA THR A 67 -7.21 4.40 15.65
C THR A 67 -6.04 5.36 15.43
N ASN A 68 -6.33 6.58 14.99
CA ASN A 68 -5.32 7.63 14.75
C ASN A 68 -4.15 7.15 13.88
N ILE A 69 -4.48 6.50 12.77
CA ILE A 69 -3.50 5.89 11.88
C ILE A 69 -2.80 6.97 11.07
N ARG A 70 -1.46 6.95 11.11
CA ARG A 70 -0.60 7.83 10.34
C ARG A 70 0.43 7.03 9.56
N ILE A 71 0.30 7.08 8.24
CA ILE A 71 1.19 6.42 7.30
C ILE A 71 2.18 7.47 6.79
N ARG A 72 3.48 7.19 6.87
CA ARG A 72 4.52 8.04 6.27
C ARG A 72 5.35 7.23 5.30
N ILE A 73 5.49 7.71 4.06
CA ILE A 73 6.33 7.12 3.03
C ILE A 73 7.62 7.91 2.94
N LEU A 74 8.76 7.21 2.96
CA LEU A 74 10.11 7.75 2.97
C LEU A 74 10.84 7.44 1.67
N ASN A 75 11.60 8.41 1.17
CA ASN A 75 12.52 8.24 0.06
C ASN A 75 13.87 7.73 0.58
N GLN A 76 14.17 6.45 0.40
CA GLN A 76 15.42 5.83 0.87
C GLN A 76 16.56 5.95 -0.14
N SER A 77 16.35 6.63 -1.28
CA SER A 77 17.38 6.89 -2.29
C SER A 77 18.12 8.21 -2.08
N VAL A 78 17.77 8.98 -1.05
CA VAL A 78 18.39 10.27 -0.73
C VAL A 78 18.80 10.25 0.74
N GLU A 79 19.94 10.88 1.03
CA GLU A 79 20.41 11.07 2.40
C GLU A 79 19.35 11.76 3.26
N SER A 80 19.30 11.48 4.56
CA SER A 80 18.24 11.88 5.53
C SER A 80 16.85 11.22 5.34
N SER A 81 16.68 10.42 4.28
CA SER A 81 15.47 9.66 3.98
C SER A 81 14.17 10.49 4.07
N PRO A 82 14.03 11.57 3.28
CA PRO A 82 12.93 12.53 3.45
C PRO A 82 11.56 11.90 3.24
N VAL A 83 10.55 12.46 3.91
CA VAL A 83 9.16 12.03 3.77
C VAL A 83 8.62 12.49 2.41
N ILE A 84 8.15 11.55 1.60
CA ILE A 84 7.49 11.81 0.31
C ILE A 84 6.05 12.27 0.54
N CYS A 85 5.31 11.53 1.37
CA CYS A 85 3.91 11.85 1.68
C CYS A 85 3.50 11.29 3.04
N ILE A 86 2.44 11.90 3.59
CA ILE A 86 1.82 11.52 4.86
C ILE A 86 0.33 11.34 4.63
N LYS A 87 -0.23 10.23 5.12
CA LYS A 87 -1.67 10.00 5.16
C LYS A 87 -2.12 9.79 6.60
N ASN A 88 -3.15 10.52 7.01
CA ASN A 88 -3.77 10.38 8.33
C ASN A 88 -5.21 9.90 8.18
N THR A 89 -5.64 8.97 9.02
CA THR A 89 -7.03 8.51 9.13
C THR A 89 -7.38 8.29 10.59
N LEU A 90 -8.63 8.52 10.97
CA LEU A 90 -9.07 8.33 12.36
C LEU A 90 -9.34 6.85 12.68
N GLU A 91 -9.78 6.09 11.68
CA GLU A 91 -10.20 4.71 11.81
C GLU A 91 -9.34 3.78 10.96
N ALA A 92 -9.31 2.50 11.33
CA ALA A 92 -8.68 1.44 10.54
C ALA A 92 -9.39 1.27 9.20
N LEU A 93 -8.64 1.43 8.11
CA LEU A 93 -9.13 1.29 6.74
C LEU A 93 -8.17 0.42 5.93
N ARG A 94 -8.61 -0.01 4.76
CA ARG A 94 -7.71 -0.52 3.73
C ARG A 94 -7.21 0.71 2.95
N ILE A 95 -5.93 0.77 2.63
CA ILE A 95 -5.32 1.89 1.92
C ILE A 95 -4.34 1.38 0.87
N CYS A 96 -4.42 1.94 -0.32
CA CYS A 96 -3.46 1.74 -1.41
C CYS A 96 -2.77 3.05 -1.74
N ILE A 97 -1.44 3.06 -1.80
CA ILE A 97 -0.66 4.22 -2.21
C ILE A 97 0.28 3.81 -3.34
N LEU A 98 0.30 4.61 -4.38
CA LEU A 98 1.20 4.51 -5.51
C LEU A 98 2.30 5.58 -5.38
N VAL A 99 3.55 5.16 -5.52
CA VAL A 99 4.71 6.03 -5.58
C VAL A 99 5.28 5.98 -7.00
N GLN A 100 5.52 7.17 -7.57
CA GLN A 100 6.03 7.36 -8.93
C GLN A 100 7.11 8.45 -8.94
N GLY A 101 7.69 8.70 -10.12
CA GLY A 101 8.69 9.76 -10.31
C GLY A 101 10.11 9.30 -10.03
N SER A 102 11.00 10.26 -9.77
CA SER A 102 12.43 10.01 -9.56
C SER A 102 12.83 10.19 -8.10
N LYS A 103 14.07 9.83 -7.74
CA LYS A 103 14.60 10.12 -6.39
C LYS A 103 14.58 11.61 -6.00
N TYR A 104 14.61 12.54 -6.95
CA TYR A 104 14.60 13.98 -6.66
C TYR A 104 13.23 14.63 -6.81
N THR A 105 12.35 13.98 -7.56
CA THR A 105 10.98 14.43 -7.82
C THR A 105 10.00 13.27 -7.59
N PRO A 106 9.93 12.72 -6.36
CA PRO A 106 9.01 11.64 -6.05
C PRO A 106 7.58 12.16 -5.98
N LEU A 107 6.64 11.36 -6.48
CA LEU A 107 5.20 11.60 -6.41
C LEU A 107 4.53 10.48 -5.64
N CYS A 108 3.47 10.79 -4.93
CA CYS A 108 2.71 9.84 -4.12
C CYS A 108 1.21 10.13 -4.26
N GLU A 109 0.44 9.12 -4.65
CA GLU A 109 -1.00 9.20 -4.87
C GLU A 109 -1.71 8.05 -4.16
N GLN A 110 -2.86 8.33 -3.54
CA GLN A 110 -3.71 7.27 -3.00
C GLN A 110 -4.59 6.69 -4.11
N LEU A 111 -4.45 5.40 -4.39
CA LEU A 111 -5.30 4.72 -5.36
C LEU A 111 -6.63 4.29 -4.72
N PRO A 112 -7.73 4.30 -5.49
CA PRO A 112 -8.99 3.73 -5.04
C PRO A 112 -8.87 2.21 -4.91
N LEU A 113 -9.64 1.65 -3.99
CA LEU A 113 -9.66 0.21 -3.73
C LEU A 113 -10.70 -0.51 -4.59
N ASN A 114 -10.38 -1.74 -4.99
CA ASN A 114 -11.35 -2.63 -5.60
C ASN A 114 -12.21 -3.24 -4.47
N SER A 115 -13.54 -3.10 -4.56
CA SER A 115 -14.48 -3.64 -3.58
C SER A 115 -14.43 -5.18 -3.48
N ILE A 116 -13.98 -5.85 -4.55
CA ILE A 116 -13.83 -7.30 -4.67
C ILE A 116 -12.33 -7.71 -4.52
N GLY A 117 -11.41 -6.74 -4.55
CA GLY A 117 -9.97 -6.98 -4.55
C GLY A 117 -9.49 -7.59 -3.24
N ASN A 118 -8.74 -8.69 -3.34
CA ASN A 118 -8.03 -9.26 -2.21
C ASN A 118 -6.82 -8.39 -1.81
N ILE A 119 -6.21 -8.70 -0.67
CA ILE A 119 -5.05 -7.95 -0.15
C ILE A 119 -3.84 -7.89 -1.09
N ILE A 120 -3.75 -8.81 -2.07
CA ILE A 120 -2.66 -8.87 -3.06
C ILE A 120 -2.95 -7.92 -4.24
N ASN A 121 -4.20 -7.87 -4.72
CA ASN A 121 -4.67 -6.94 -5.75
C ASN A 121 -5.78 -6.01 -5.23
N PRO A 122 -5.50 -5.19 -4.19
CA PRO A 122 -6.53 -4.40 -3.55
C PRO A 122 -6.79 -3.07 -4.24
N CYS A 123 -5.82 -2.59 -5.02
CA CYS A 123 -5.91 -1.31 -5.68
C CYS A 123 -6.58 -1.50 -7.04
N ILE A 124 -7.47 -0.60 -7.41
CA ILE A 124 -7.92 -0.50 -8.80
C ILE A 124 -6.70 -0.04 -9.59
N CYS A 125 -6.11 -0.92 -10.39
CA CYS A 125 -5.26 -0.46 -11.47
C CYS A 125 -6.17 0.32 -12.40
N MET A 126 -6.10 1.66 -12.36
CA MET A 126 -6.60 2.45 -13.47
C MET A 126 -5.70 2.09 -14.65
N ASN A 127 -6.09 1.07 -15.42
CA ASN A 127 -6.00 1.26 -16.85
C ASN A 127 -6.95 2.43 -17.14
N LEU A 128 -6.44 3.65 -17.06
CA LEU A 128 -6.96 4.74 -17.85
C LEU A 128 -6.77 4.31 -19.31
N PHE A 129 -7.66 3.44 -19.80
CA PHE A 129 -8.06 3.50 -21.20
C PHE A 129 -8.84 4.81 -21.39
N THR A 130 -8.15 5.93 -21.17
CA THR A 130 -8.43 7.15 -21.92
C THR A 130 -8.13 6.79 -23.37
N ASN A 131 -9.20 6.73 -24.16
CA ASN A 131 -9.27 6.50 -25.61
C ASN A 131 -9.20 5.03 -26.06
N CYS A 132 -10.30 4.31 -25.90
CA CYS A 132 -10.83 3.64 -27.08
C CYS A 132 -11.66 4.68 -27.84
N LYS A 133 -11.16 5.13 -29.00
CA LYS A 133 -12.01 5.74 -30.02
C LYS A 133 -12.96 4.67 -30.58
#